data_AF-A0A3C2B5M8-F1
#
_entry.id   AF-A0A3C2B5M8-F1
#
_cell.length_a   1.000
_cell.length_b   1.000
_cell.length_c   1.000
_cell.angle_alpha   90.00
_cell.angle_beta   90.00
_cell.angle_gamma   90.00
#
_symmetry.space_group_name_H-M   'P 1'
#
loop_
_entity.id
_entity.type
_entity.pdbx_description
1 polymer ?
#
loop_
_entity_poly.entity_id
_entity_poly.type
_entity_poly.pdbx_seq_one_letter_code
_entity_poly.pdbx_strand_id
1 'polypeptide(L)' 'RRQFMAVGTSGDRADGLRALTVPTLVIHGDHDALIDQIGGRRTAELVPGARFELIEGMGHDYPPQLW' A
#
# COMPACT_ATOMS: atom_id res chain seq x y z
N ARG A 1 -5.95 -16.14 10.23
CA ARG A 1 -7.37 -16.03 9.83
C ARG A 1 -8.05 -14.72 10.30
N ARG A 2 -7.90 -14.30 11.56
CA ARG A 2 -8.52 -13.05 12.07
C ARG A 2 -8.15 -11.79 11.26
N GLN A 3 -6.89 -11.64 10.83
CA GLN A 3 -6.43 -10.42 10.15
C GLN A 3 -7.04 -10.28 8.76
N PHE A 4 -7.11 -11.35 7.97
CA PHE A 4 -7.82 -11.33 6.69
C PHE A 4 -9.29 -10.93 6.84
N MET A 5 -9.99 -11.43 7.87
CA MET A 5 -11.37 -11.04 8.14
C MET A 5 -11.46 -9.57 8.57
N ALA A 6 -10.52 -9.07 9.37
CA ALA A 6 -10.48 -7.68 9.77
C ALA A 6 -10.28 -6.75 8.56
N VAL A 7 -9.37 -7.09 7.64
CA VAL A 7 -9.18 -6.33 6.39
C VAL A 7 -10.48 -6.30 5.59
N GLY A 8 -11.10 -7.46 5.35
CA GLY A 8 -12.35 -7.55 4.58
C GLY A 8 -13.54 -6.80 5.21
N THR A 9 -13.57 -6.64 6.53
CA THR A 9 -14.65 -5.95 7.26
C THR A 9 -14.37 -4.48 7.54
N SER A 10 -13.16 -4.00 7.24
CA SER A 10 -12.72 -2.64 7.59
C SER A 10 -13.23 -1.53 6.65
N GLY A 11 -13.93 -1.88 5.57
CA GLY A 11 -14.53 -0.92 4.64
C GLY A 11 -13.55 -0.19 3.74
N ASP A 12 -14.09 0.69 2.90
CA ASP A 12 -13.34 1.53 1.97
C ASP A 12 -12.66 2.70 2.69
N ARG A 13 -11.46 3.08 2.24
CA ARG A 13 -10.63 4.17 2.76
C ARG A 13 -10.46 5.32 1.78
N ALA A 14 -11.04 5.23 0.58
CA ALA A 14 -10.78 6.16 -0.50
C ALA A 14 -11.03 7.63 -0.12
N ASP A 15 -12.09 7.94 0.61
CA ASP A 15 -12.39 9.32 1.02
C ASP A 15 -11.40 9.85 2.06
N GLY A 16 -10.95 9.00 2.98
CA GLY A 16 -9.90 9.35 3.93
C GLY A 16 -8.56 9.63 3.24
N LEU A 17 -8.20 8.82 2.25
CA LEU A 17 -6.98 9.03 1.45
C LEU A 17 -7.03 10.34 0.65
N ARG A 18 -8.18 10.68 0.07
CA ARG A 18 -8.38 11.95 -0.65
C ARG A 18 -8.28 13.19 0.23
N ALA A 19 -8.56 13.04 1.53
CA ALA A 19 -8.51 14.14 2.49
C ALA A 19 -7.10 14.41 3.05
N LEU A 20 -6.11 13.57 2.74
CA LEU A 20 -4.74 13.77 3.23
C LEU A 20 -4.11 15.03 2.63
N THR A 21 -3.51 15.85 3.51
CA THR A 21 -2.81 17.10 3.13
C THR A 21 -1.32 17.06 3.44
N VAL A 22 -0.80 15.90 3.83
CA VAL A 22 0.62 15.70 4.17
C VAL A 22 1.38 15.09 3.00
N PRO A 23 2.66 15.45 2.81
CA PRO A 23 3.51 14.80 1.82
C PRO A 23 3.49 13.28 2.03
N THR A 24 3.13 12.54 0.99
CA THR A 24 2.92 11.09 1.06
C THR A 24 3.75 10.38 0.01
N LEU A 25 4.41 9.31 0.43
CA LEU A 25 5.10 8.36 -0.44
C LEU A 25 4.44 6.99 -0.24
N VAL A 26 4.01 6.37 -1.34
CA VAL A 26 3.50 5.00 -1.37
C VAL A 26 4.58 4.12 -1.99
N ILE A 27 4.98 3.07 -1.27
CA ILE A 27 5.99 2.10 -1.69
C ILE A 27 5.32 0.75 -1.87
N HIS A 28 5.61 0.04 -2.96
CA HIS A 28 5.16 -1.33 -3.18
C HIS A 28 6.26 -2.18 -3.82
N GLY A 29 6.25 -3.49 -3.58
CA GLY A 29 7.21 -4.43 -4.18
C GLY A 29 6.63 -5.13 -5.41
N ASP A 30 7.38 -5.19 -6.51
CA ASP A 30 6.89 -5.82 -7.75
C ASP A 30 6.77 -7.36 -7.65
N HIS A 31 7.37 -7.98 -6.63
CA HIS A 31 7.27 -9.41 -6.33
C HIS A 31 6.40 -9.70 -5.10
N ASP A 32 5.58 -8.73 -4.65
CA ASP A 32 4.59 -8.98 -3.60
C ASP A 32 3.52 -9.98 -4.11
N ALA A 33 3.63 -11.23 -3.64
CA ALA A 33 2.69 -12.31 -3.97
C ALA A 33 1.43 -12.33 -3.10
N LEU A 34 1.36 -11.48 -2.06
CA LEU A 34 0.22 -11.39 -1.16
C LEU A 34 -0.73 -10.27 -1.55
N ILE A 35 -0.19 -9.10 -1.89
CA ILE A 35 -0.95 -7.90 -2.24
C ILE A 35 -0.44 -7.37 -3.58
N ASP A 36 -1.31 -7.33 -4.57
CA ASP A 36 -0.97 -6.84 -5.91
C ASP A 36 -0.61 -5.34 -5.88
N GLN A 37 0.43 -4.96 -6.62
CA GLN A 37 0.92 -3.58 -6.76
C GLN A 37 -0.12 -2.58 -7.26
N ILE A 38 -1.20 -3.03 -7.90
CA ILE A 38 -2.34 -2.20 -8.28
C ILE A 38 -2.95 -1.54 -7.04
N GLY A 39 -2.95 -2.20 -5.88
CA GLY A 39 -3.43 -1.62 -4.62
C GLY A 39 -2.57 -0.43 -4.17
N GLY A 40 -1.24 -0.57 -4.23
CA GLY A 40 -0.30 0.51 -3.95
C GLY A 40 -0.46 1.68 -4.92
N ARG A 41 -0.52 1.39 -6.24
CA ARG A 41 -0.73 2.40 -7.28
C ARG A 41 -2.05 3.16 -7.05
N ARG A 42 -3.14 2.44 -6.79
CA ARG A 42 -4.46 3.04 -6.54
C ARG A 42 -4.45 3.92 -5.28
N THR A 43 -3.74 3.51 -4.24
CA THR A 43 -3.57 4.33 -3.04
C THR A 43 -2.88 5.65 -3.37
N ALA A 44 -1.80 5.62 -4.16
CA ALA A 44 -1.10 6.83 -4.57
C ALA A 44 -1.96 7.75 -5.44
N GLU A 45 -2.77 7.19 -6.36
CA GLU A 45 -3.72 7.97 -7.18
C GLU A 45 -4.78 8.70 -6.35
N LEU A 46 -5.17 8.14 -5.20
CA LEU A 46 -6.19 8.72 -4.34
C LEU A 46 -5.66 9.84 -3.44
N VAL A 47 -4.36 9.84 -3.13
CA VAL A 47 -3.75 10.83 -2.23
C VAL A 47 -3.21 12.01 -3.03
N PRO A 48 -3.69 13.25 -2.77
CA PRO A 48 -3.24 14.43 -3.50
C PRO A 48 -1.72 14.64 -3.39
N GLY A 49 -1.03 14.68 -4.53
CA GLY A 49 0.41 14.93 -4.60
C GLY A 49 1.28 13.78 -4.11
N ALA A 50 0.73 12.57 -3.90
CA ALA A 50 1.53 11.42 -3.51
C ALA A 50 2.49 10.98 -4.63
N ARG A 51 3.64 10.46 -4.21
CA ARG A 51 4.54 9.71 -5.11
C ARG A 51 4.33 8.22 -4.93
N PHE A 52 4.52 7.48 -6.02
CA PHE A 52 4.49 6.02 -6.02
C PHE A 52 5.87 5.50 -6.43
N GLU A 53 6.46 4.64 -5.61
CA GLU A 53 7.73 3.98 -5.88
C GLU A 53 7.51 2.47 -5.88
N LEU A 54 7.83 1.83 -7.00
CA LEU A 54 7.81 0.38 -7.14
C LEU A 54 9.25 -0.12 -6.98
N ILE A 55 9.48 -1.00 -6.00
CA ILE A 55 10.80 -1.55 -5.72
C ILE A 55 10.94 -2.90 -6.42
N GLU A 56 11.87 -2.95 -7.37
CA GLU A 56 12.23 -4.17 -8.10
C GLU A 56 12.78 -5.25 -7.15
N GLY A 57 12.27 -6.47 -7.30
CA GLY A 57 12.66 -7.64 -6.51
C GLY A 57 12.06 -7.69 -5.10
N MET A 58 11.35 -6.66 -4.64
CA MET A 58 10.81 -6.63 -3.28
C MET A 58 9.51 -7.44 -3.19
N GLY A 59 9.42 -8.33 -2.20
CA GLY A 59 8.22 -9.10 -1.88
C GLY A 59 7.28 -8.37 -0.92
N HIS A 60 6.38 -9.11 -0.27
CA HIS A 60 5.44 -8.55 0.70
C HIS A 60 6.12 -8.00 1.97
N ASP A 61 7.20 -8.65 2.40
CA ASP A 61 7.91 -8.35 3.63
C ASP A 61 9.35 -7.97 3.34
N TYR A 62 9.94 -7.20 4.26
CA TYR A 62 11.37 -6.96 4.29
C TYR A 62 12.12 -8.19 4.81
N PRO A 63 13.37 -8.42 4.35
CA PRO A 63 14.20 -9.46 4.90
C PRO A 63 14.49 -9.18 6.40
N PRO A 64 14.69 -10.22 7.23
CA PRO A 64 14.88 -10.06 8.68
C PRO A 64 15.96 -9.08 9.13
N GLN A 65 16.94 -8.81 8.27
CA GLN A 65 18.03 -7.88 8.50
C GLN A 65 17.59 -6.40 8.43
N LEU A 66 16.40 -6.12 7.91
CA LEU A 66 15.83 -4.79 7.71
C LEU A 66 14.56 -4.53 8.55
N TRP A 67 14.28 -5.39 9.53
CA TRP A 67 13.17 -5.18 10.47
C TRP A 67 13.45 -4.07 11.48
#